data_AF-A0A538HFI9-F1
#
_entry.id   AF-A0A538HFI9-F1
#
_cell.length_a   1.000
_cell.length_b   1.000
_cell.length_c   1.000
_cell.angle_alpha   90.00
_cell.angle_beta   90.00
_cell.angle_gamma   90.00
#
_symmetry.space_group_name_H-M   'P 1'
#
loop_
_entity.id
_entity.type
_entity.pdbx_description
1 polymer ?
#
loop_
_entity_poly.entity_id
_entity_poly.type
_entity_poly.pdbx_seq_one_letter_code
_entity_poly.pdbx_strand_id
1 'polypeptide(L)'
;MAGLQLGFRLDSATGKAGSDRLTVDSGDLTTHGAIVGMTGSGKTGLAIVMLEEALLSGIPCLILDPKGDMGNLLLTFPELAPQEFRPWVNEDDARSENMSVDEYAAKTATVWKEGLQSQGIGPDRIQALRGAADFAIYTPGSES
;
A
#
# COMPACT_ATOMS: atom_id res chain seq x y z
N MET A 1 5.08 21.60 -7.76
CA MET A 1 4.42 20.30 -7.93
C MET A 1 4.98 19.34 -6.88
N ALA A 2 4.26 18.27 -6.54
CA ALA A 2 4.66 17.36 -5.47
C ALA A 2 5.54 16.23 -6.03
N GLY A 3 6.53 15.78 -5.27
CA GLY A 3 7.35 14.63 -5.64
C GLY A 3 6.79 13.34 -5.06
N LEU A 4 6.32 12.43 -5.92
CA LEU A 4 5.74 11.14 -5.55
C LEU A 4 6.84 10.07 -5.47
N GLN A 5 7.07 9.49 -4.30
CA GLN A 5 8.11 8.48 -4.09
C GLN A 5 7.60 7.07 -4.45
N LEU A 6 8.01 6.57 -5.61
CA LEU A 6 7.49 5.30 -6.16
C LEU A 6 8.38 4.08 -5.88
N GLY A 7 9.49 4.27 -5.17
CA GLY A 7 10.41 3.21 -4.78
C GLY A 7 11.88 3.63 -4.91
N PHE A 8 12.71 2.72 -5.40
CA PHE A 8 14.14 2.91 -5.57
C PHE A 8 14.57 2.67 -7.01
N ARG A 9 15.60 3.38 -7.46
CA ARG A 9 16.24 3.11 -8.75
C ARG A 9 16.94 1.75 -8.69
N LEU A 10 16.84 1.01 -9.79
CA LEU A 10 17.55 -0.25 -9.94
C LEU A 10 19.01 0.01 -10.31
N ASP A 11 19.90 -0.74 -9.69
CA ASP A 11 21.29 -0.83 -10.12
C ASP A 11 21.36 -1.53 -11.48
N SER A 12 21.95 -0.86 -12.46
CA SER A 12 21.97 -1.33 -13.85
C SER A 12 22.75 -2.64 -14.06
N ALA A 13 23.70 -2.96 -13.17
CA ALA A 13 24.53 -4.15 -13.30
C ALA A 13 23.87 -5.39 -12.66
N THR A 14 23.17 -5.21 -11.54
CA THR A 14 22.60 -6.31 -10.74
C THR A 14 21.09 -6.46 -10.91
N GLY A 15 20.40 -5.43 -11.42
CA GLY A 15 18.94 -5.37 -11.50
C GLY A 15 18.25 -5.27 -10.14
N LYS A 16 19.00 -5.08 -9.05
CA LYS A 16 18.46 -4.96 -7.69
C LYS A 16 18.20 -3.49 -7.34
N ALA A 17 17.26 -3.24 -6.44
CA ALA A 17 17.03 -1.91 -5.90
C ALA A 17 18.30 -1.37 -5.21
N GLY A 18 18.73 -0.17 -5.59
CA GLY A 18 19.77 0.58 -4.90
C GLY A 18 19.23 1.41 -3.75
N SER A 19 20.02 2.38 -3.26
CA SER A 19 19.61 3.33 -2.22
C SER A 19 18.91 4.58 -2.74
N ASP A 20 19.01 4.85 -4.05
CA ASP A 20 18.52 6.09 -4.64
C ASP A 20 17.01 6.04 -4.82
N ARG A 21 16.30 7.00 -4.23
CA ARG A 21 14.83 7.10 -4.35
C ARG A 21 14.43 7.42 -5.79
N LEU A 22 13.39 6.73 -6.26
CA LEU A 22 12.70 7.07 -7.50
C LEU A 22 11.53 8.00 -7.16
N THR A 23 11.65 9.26 -7.57
CA THR A 23 10.59 10.26 -7.40
C THR A 23 10.08 10.69 -8.77
N VAL A 24 8.76 10.76 -8.93
CA VAL A 24 8.07 11.29 -10.11
C VAL A 24 7.38 12.59 -9.72
N ASP A 25 7.52 13.64 -10.54
CA ASP A 25 6.85 14.92 -10.30
C ASP A 25 5.37 14.79 -10.67
N SER A 26 4.47 15.27 -9.81
CA SER A 26 3.02 15.20 -10.07
C SER A 26 2.60 15.98 -11.32
N GLY A 27 3.41 16.93 -11.78
CA GLY A 27 3.20 17.67 -13.03
C GLY A 27 3.36 16.82 -14.27
N ASP A 28 4.18 15.77 -14.20
CA ASP A 28 4.38 14.82 -15.29
C ASP A 28 3.15 13.92 -15.50
N LEU A 29 2.22 13.87 -14.53
CA LEU A 29 1.02 13.03 -14.57
C LEU A 29 -0.23 13.76 -15.08
N THR A 30 -0.09 14.98 -15.59
CA THR A 30 -1.23 15.83 -16.02
C THR A 30 -1.79 15.47 -17.40
N THR A 31 -1.06 14.71 -18.21
CA THR A 31 -1.41 14.37 -19.61
C THR A 31 -1.83 12.91 -19.81
N HIS A 32 -2.21 12.19 -18.75
CA HIS A 32 -2.54 10.76 -18.68
C HIS A 32 -1.31 9.84 -18.54
N GLY A 33 -1.49 8.73 -17.82
CA GLY A 33 -0.49 7.68 -17.63
C GLY A 33 -1.12 6.29 -17.73
N ALA A 34 -0.30 5.28 -18.00
CA ALA A 34 -0.74 3.89 -18.08
C ALA A 34 0.25 2.98 -17.34
N ILE A 35 -0.27 2.07 -16.52
CA ILE A 35 0.51 1.01 -15.85
C ILE A 35 0.20 -0.31 -16.55
N VAL A 36 1.19 -0.90 -17.22
CA VAL A 36 1.05 -2.13 -18.01
C VAL A 36 1.95 -3.24 -17.47
N GLY A 37 1.50 -4.49 -17.56
CA GLY A 37 2.22 -5.65 -17.02
C GLY A 37 1.31 -6.87 -16.81
N MET A 38 1.91 -8.06 -16.67
CA MET A 38 1.17 -9.32 -16.45
C MET A 38 0.59 -9.40 -15.02
N THR A 39 -0.33 -10.33 -14.75
CA THR A 39 -0.78 -10.60 -13.36
C THR A 39 0.42 -10.97 -12.48
N GLY A 40 0.45 -10.48 -11.23
CA GLY A 40 1.58 -10.68 -10.32
C GLY A 40 2.80 -9.77 -10.55
N SER A 41 2.81 -8.92 -11.59
CA SER A 41 3.92 -7.98 -11.85
C SER A 41 3.96 -6.74 -10.95
N GLY A 42 3.01 -6.59 -10.02
CA GLY A 42 2.98 -5.46 -9.08
C GLY A 42 2.21 -4.22 -9.56
N LYS A 43 1.45 -4.27 -10.67
CA LYS A 43 0.66 -3.13 -11.16
C LYS A 43 -0.23 -2.48 -10.10
N THR A 44 -1.02 -3.28 -9.40
CA THR A 44 -1.93 -2.79 -8.34
C THR A 44 -1.15 -2.22 -7.17
N GLY A 45 -0.03 -2.85 -6.78
CA GLY A 45 0.85 -2.34 -5.74
C GLY A 45 1.45 -0.98 -6.09
N LEU A 46 1.93 -0.80 -7.32
CA LEU A 46 2.41 0.49 -7.81
C LEU A 46 1.31 1.55 -7.79
N ALA A 47 0.10 1.21 -8.24
CA ALA A 47 -1.03 2.13 -8.21
C ALA A 47 -1.40 2.56 -6.78
N ILE A 48 -1.39 1.63 -5.81
CA ILE A 48 -1.60 1.93 -4.39
C ILE A 48 -0.54 2.91 -3.89
N VAL A 49 0.74 2.65 -4.15
CA VAL A 49 1.84 3.57 -3.75
C VAL A 49 1.66 4.95 -4.37
N MET A 50 1.29 5.03 -5.65
CA MET A 50 1.02 6.32 -6.30
C MET A 50 -0.14 7.07 -5.64
N LEU A 51 -1.21 6.38 -5.25
CA LEU A 51 -2.34 6.97 -4.53
C LEU A 51 -1.93 7.46 -3.15
N GLU A 52 -1.21 6.66 -2.37
CA GLU A 52 -0.73 7.05 -1.05
C GLU A 52 0.14 8.32 -1.10
N GLU A 53 1.07 8.39 -2.06
CA GLU A 53 1.93 9.57 -2.27
C GLU A 53 1.15 10.81 -2.72
N ALA A 54 0.13 10.62 -3.58
CA ALA A 54 -0.75 11.71 -4.00
C ALA A 54 -1.57 12.25 -2.83
N LEU A 55 -2.17 11.36 -2.02
CA LEU A 55 -2.95 11.75 -0.83
C LEU A 55 -2.08 12.45 0.21
N LEU A 56 -0.88 11.93 0.50
CA LEU A 56 0.10 12.58 1.38
C LEU A 56 0.53 13.98 0.88
N SER A 57 0.43 14.22 -0.42
CA SER A 57 0.70 15.52 -1.06
C SER A 57 -0.52 16.43 -1.12
N GLY A 58 -1.66 16.04 -0.53
CA GLY A 58 -2.91 16.80 -0.57
C GLY A 58 -3.61 16.78 -1.93
N ILE A 59 -3.30 15.81 -2.80
CA ILE A 59 -3.93 15.66 -4.11
C ILE A 59 -5.12 14.71 -3.97
N PRO A 60 -6.36 15.18 -4.19
CA PRO A 60 -7.53 14.33 -4.09
C PRO A 60 -7.55 13.29 -5.21
N CYS A 61 -7.94 12.06 -4.89
CA CYS A 61 -7.99 10.95 -5.83
C CYS A 61 -9.41 10.39 -5.95
N LEU A 62 -9.89 10.21 -7.17
CA LEU A 62 -11.12 9.46 -7.47
C LEU A 62 -10.73 8.18 -8.22
N ILE A 63 -11.13 7.03 -7.69
CA ILE A 63 -10.72 5.73 -8.22
C ILE A 63 -11.95 4.93 -8.65
N LEU A 64 -11.91 4.43 -9.89
CA LEU A 64 -12.88 3.46 -10.40
C LEU A 64 -12.25 2.08 -10.31
N ASP A 65 -12.68 1.30 -9.31
CA ASP A 65 -12.08 0.01 -9.00
C ASP A 65 -13.09 -1.14 -9.19
N PRO A 66 -13.16 -1.72 -10.40
CA PRO A 66 -14.04 -2.86 -10.65
C PRO A 66 -13.55 -4.15 -9.98
N LYS A 67 -12.32 -4.21 -9.46
CA LYS A 67 -11.76 -5.39 -8.80
C LYS A 67 -11.98 -5.38 -7.29
N GLY A 68 -12.12 -4.20 -6.69
CA GLY A 68 -12.25 -4.02 -5.24
C GLY A 68 -10.92 -4.08 -4.49
N ASP A 69 -9.79 -4.06 -5.20
CA ASP A 69 -8.44 -4.13 -4.61
C ASP A 69 -8.08 -2.86 -3.79
N MET A 70 -8.72 -1.71 -4.06
CA MET A 70 -8.47 -0.45 -3.35
C MET A 70 -8.97 -0.47 -1.92
N GLY A 71 -9.78 -1.46 -1.53
CA GLY A 71 -10.13 -1.70 -0.14
C GLY A 71 -8.90 -1.91 0.76
N ASN A 72 -7.77 -2.32 0.19
CA ASN A 72 -6.51 -2.46 0.92
C ASN A 72 -5.99 -1.15 1.53
N LEU A 73 -6.39 0.02 1.01
CA LEU A 73 -6.03 1.32 1.59
C LEU A 73 -6.62 1.51 3.00
N LEU A 74 -7.70 0.79 3.33
CA LEU A 74 -8.31 0.78 4.67
C LEU A 74 -7.52 -0.08 5.68
N LEU A 75 -6.60 -0.92 5.21
CA LEU A 75 -5.75 -1.78 6.05
C LEU A 75 -4.47 -1.04 6.47
N THR A 76 -4.57 0.25 6.76
CA THR A 76 -3.47 1.12 7.17
C THR A 76 -3.45 1.25 8.70
N PHE A 77 -2.66 0.39 9.35
CA PHE A 77 -2.54 0.31 10.81
C PHE A 77 -1.27 1.05 11.29
N PRO A 78 -1.37 2.22 11.94
CA PRO A 78 -0.20 2.97 12.37
C PRO A 78 0.67 2.22 13.39
N GLU A 79 0.04 1.52 14.34
CA GLU A 79 0.76 0.76 15.37
C GLU A 79 1.24 -0.61 14.88
N LEU A 80 0.67 -1.10 13.77
CA LEU A 80 0.90 -2.43 13.23
C LEU A 80 0.72 -3.51 14.31
N ALA A 81 -0.31 -3.35 15.15
CA ALA A 81 -0.52 -4.24 16.28
C ALA A 81 -1.15 -5.56 15.80
N PRO A 82 -0.71 -6.74 16.31
CA PRO A 82 -1.27 -8.04 15.89
C PRO A 82 -2.80 -8.13 15.94
N GLN A 83 -3.43 -7.45 16.90
CA GLN A 83 -4.88 -7.43 17.07
C GLN A 83 -5.61 -6.72 15.92
N GLU A 84 -4.95 -5.78 15.23
CA GLU A 84 -5.50 -5.10 14.06
C GLU A 84 -5.48 -6.02 12.83
N PHE A 85 -4.52 -6.94 12.74
CA PHE A 85 -4.42 -7.93 11.66
C PHE A 85 -5.33 -9.14 11.87
N ARG A 86 -5.57 -9.52 13.13
CA ARG A 86 -6.34 -10.72 13.50
C ARG A 86 -7.69 -10.86 12.77
N PRO A 87 -8.52 -9.81 12.56
CA PRO A 87 -9.79 -9.93 11.86
C PRO A 87 -9.65 -10.21 10.36
N TRP A 88 -8.47 -9.96 9.78
CA TRP A 88 -8.24 -9.97 8.34
C TRP A 88 -7.39 -11.15 7.87
N VAL A 89 -6.73 -11.85 8.79
CA VAL A 89 -5.97 -13.04 8.44
C VAL A 89 -6.89 -14.24 8.20
N ASN A 90 -6.47 -15.12 7.29
CA ASN A 90 -7.22 -16.33 6.95
C ASN A 90 -6.89 -17.47 7.93
N GLU A 91 -7.93 -18.05 8.54
CA GLU A 91 -7.78 -19.15 9.48
C GLU A 91 -7.24 -20.44 8.83
N ASP A 92 -7.56 -20.69 7.56
CA ASP A 92 -7.06 -21.85 6.83
C ASP A 92 -5.58 -21.73 6.51
N ASP A 93 -5.09 -20.51 6.22
CA ASP A 93 -3.67 -20.25 6.04
C ASP A 93 -2.91 -20.49 7.35
N ALA A 94 -3.42 -19.95 8.47
CA ALA A 94 -2.86 -20.19 9.80
C ALA A 94 -2.78 -21.70 10.12
N ARG A 95 -3.85 -22.45 9.81
CA ARG A 95 -3.91 -23.90 10.01
C ARG A 95 -2.91 -24.64 9.13
N SER A 96 -2.76 -24.26 7.88
CA SER A 96 -1.81 -24.86 6.94
C SER A 96 -0.36 -24.71 7.41
N GLU A 97 -0.07 -23.64 8.15
CA GLU A 97 1.21 -23.35 8.78
C GLU A 97 1.36 -23.93 10.21
N ASN A 98 0.35 -24.65 10.72
CA ASN A 98 0.28 -25.16 12.10
C ASN A 98 0.38 -24.05 13.17
N MET A 99 -0.21 -22.89 12.90
CA MET A 99 -0.27 -21.75 13.82
C MET A 99 -1.71 -21.50 14.28
N SER A 100 -1.87 -20.97 15.49
CA SER A 100 -3.13 -20.33 15.88
C SER A 100 -3.35 -19.04 15.08
N VAL A 101 -4.61 -18.58 15.01
CA VAL A 101 -4.96 -17.31 14.33
C VAL A 101 -4.22 -16.12 14.95
N ASP A 102 -4.03 -16.13 16.26
CA ASP A 102 -3.30 -15.08 16.99
C ASP A 102 -1.80 -15.06 16.65
N GLU A 103 -1.17 -16.24 16.58
CA GLU A 103 0.23 -16.38 16.17
C GLU A 103 0.43 -15.94 14.72
N TYR A 104 -0.50 -16.32 13.83
CA TYR A 104 -0.43 -15.96 12.41
C TYR A 104 -0.66 -14.45 12.19
N ALA A 105 -1.55 -13.83 12.98
CA ALA A 105 -1.73 -12.38 12.98
C ALA A 105 -0.46 -11.64 13.46
N ALA A 106 0.18 -12.13 14.52
CA ALA A 106 1.45 -11.58 15.02
C ALA A 106 2.59 -11.74 14.01
N LYS A 107 2.68 -12.89 13.34
CA LYS A 107 3.61 -13.12 12.23
C LYS A 107 3.36 -12.13 11.09
N THR A 108 2.11 -11.96 10.67
CA THR A 108 1.73 -11.04 9.58
C THR A 108 2.08 -9.59 9.92
N ALA A 109 1.76 -9.15 11.14
CA ALA A 109 2.13 -7.83 11.64
C ALA A 109 3.65 -7.60 11.61
N THR A 110 4.43 -8.61 11.98
CA THR A 110 5.90 -8.55 11.94
C THR A 110 6.42 -8.42 10.51
N VAL A 111 5.91 -9.23 9.57
CA VAL A 111 6.29 -9.16 8.15
C VAL A 111 5.99 -7.77 7.57
N TRP A 112 4.82 -7.21 7.88
CA TRP A 112 4.45 -5.87 7.44
C TRP A 112 5.38 -4.80 8.02
N LYS A 113 5.65 -4.87 9.32
CA LYS A 113 6.54 -3.93 10.02
C LYS A 113 7.94 -3.94 9.44
N GLU A 114 8.53 -5.12 9.24
CA GLU A 114 9.87 -5.27 8.67
C GLU A 114 9.91 -4.80 7.20
N GLY A 115 8.89 -5.18 6.41
CA GLY A 115 8.76 -4.77 5.02
C GLY A 115 8.67 -3.24 4.87
N LEU A 116 7.80 -2.58 5.64
CA LEU A 116 7.64 -1.13 5.62
C LEU A 116 8.90 -0.42 6.12
N GLN A 117 9.52 -0.92 7.20
CA GLN A 117 10.79 -0.37 7.70
C GLN A 117 11.91 -0.48 6.67
N SER A 118 11.99 -1.59 5.91
CA SER A 118 12.97 -1.73 4.81
C SER A 118 12.82 -0.67 3.72
N GLN A 119 11.61 -0.13 3.55
CA GLN A 119 11.31 0.95 2.61
C GLN A 119 11.43 2.34 3.26
N GLY A 120 11.82 2.43 4.53
CA GLY A 120 11.88 3.67 5.30
C GLY A 120 10.51 4.23 5.69
N ILE A 121 9.48 3.38 5.74
CA ILE A 121 8.13 3.75 6.15
C ILE A 121 7.94 3.36 7.61
N GLY A 122 7.72 4.37 8.46
CA GLY A 122 7.44 4.20 9.88
C GLY A 122 6.00 4.56 10.26
N PRO A 123 5.61 4.30 11.53
CA PRO A 123 4.28 4.60 12.07
C PRO A 123 3.79 6.02 11.78
N ASP A 124 4.66 7.02 11.95
CA ASP A 124 4.32 8.43 11.74
C ASP A 124 3.85 8.72 10.32
N ARG A 125 4.45 8.05 9.32
CA ARG A 125 4.05 8.22 7.91
C ARG A 125 2.70 7.55 7.64
N ILE A 126 2.43 6.39 8.25
CA ILE A 126 1.14 5.70 8.14
C ILE A 126 0.04 6.56 8.79
N GLN A 127 0.34 7.13 9.96
CA GLN A 127 -0.56 8.06 10.65
C GLN A 127 -0.81 9.32 9.82
N ALA A 128 0.22 9.87 9.15
CA ALA A 128 0.07 11.01 8.27
C ALA A 128 -0.85 10.69 7.07
N LEU A 129 -0.72 9.51 6.47
CA LEU A 129 -1.60 9.07 5.37
C LEU A 129 -3.06 8.98 5.83
N ARG A 130 -3.31 8.37 7.00
CA ARG A 130 -4.63 8.29 7.63
C ARG A 130 -5.24 9.66 7.93
N GLY A 131 -4.41 10.65 8.25
CA GLY A 131 -4.84 12.02 8.50
C GLY A 131 -4.99 12.88 7.25
N ALA A 132 -4.42 12.46 6.11
CA ALA A 132 -4.41 13.25 4.88
C ALA A 132 -5.70 13.09 4.06
N ALA A 133 -6.43 11.98 4.23
CA ALA A 133 -7.64 11.71 3.48
C ALA A 133 -8.61 10.82 4.25
N ASP A 134 -9.91 11.07 4.03
CA ASP A 134 -10.97 10.14 4.40
C ASP A 134 -11.10 9.07 3.32
N PHE A 135 -11.11 7.81 3.73
CA PHE A 135 -11.29 6.68 2.84
C PHE A 135 -12.73 6.16 2.95
N ALA A 136 -13.48 6.26 1.85
CA ALA A 136 -14.84 5.74 1.75
C ALA A 136 -14.95 4.76 0.58
N ILE A 137 -15.62 3.63 0.79
CA ILE A 137 -15.89 2.63 -0.24
C ILE A 137 -17.39 2.60 -0.48
N TYR A 138 -17.80 2.88 -1.71
CA TYR A 138 -19.19 2.78 -2.14
C TYR A 138 -19.35 1.55 -3.03
N THR A 139 -20.14 0.58 -2.58
CA THR A 139 -20.50 -0.59 -3.38
C THR A 139 -21.83 -0.37 -4.10
N PRO A 140 -22.10 -1.04 -5.25
CA PRO A 140 -23.40 -0.94 -5.90
C PRO A 140 -24.55 -1.25 -4.93
N GLY A 141 -25.51 -0.34 -4.83
CA GLY A 141 -26.64 -0.44 -3.90
C GLY A 141 -26.39 0.13 -2.49
N SER A 142 -25.23 0.73 -2.22
CA SER A 142 -25.05 1.58 -1.04
C SER A 142 -25.91 2.84 -1.18
N GLU A 143 -26.71 3.14 -0.14
CA GLU A 143 -27.54 4.35 -0.04
C GLU A 143 -26.89 5.43 0.84
N SER A 144 -25.73 5.10 1.43
CA SER A 144 -24.90 5.93 2.29
C SER A 144 -23.49 5.36 2.37
#